data_AF-A0A7S3NCY7-F1
#
_entry.id   AF-A0A7S3NCY7-F1
#
_cell.length_a   1.000
_cell.length_b   1.000
_cell.length_c   1.000
_cell.angle_alpha   90.00
_cell.angle_beta   90.00
_cell.angle_gamma   90.00
#
_symmetry.space_group_name_H-M   'P 1'
#
loop_
_entity.id
_entity.type
_entity.pdbx_description
1 polymer ?
#
loop_
_entity_poly.entity_id
_entity_poly.type
_entity_poly.pdbx_seq_one_letter_code
_entity_poly.pdbx_strand_id
1 'polypeptide(L)'
;VPAIISRFVPDENVIFFPNSTPPERMVFEIDDEYLDFEEEHLAALEERIAENSHSAEIDELFDRANKLRFLQGNHYKYDKTVENMVEHVDFVKQRMTCELNEEATEILHKGLFYTHGRDRNFRPICILRAAVLTTGKINYEEAMNAYFFVAAYTIKNLLVPGKAENWDSIIDLNNLAVSRLPLKFTIQFVKLMQAHLKCRSRCFILLNVTMA
;
A
#
# COMPACT_ATOMS: atom_id res chain seq x y z
N VAL A 1 -9.52 16.95 -3.61
CA VAL A 1 -8.24 17.21 -2.92
C VAL A 1 -8.11 18.72 -2.67
N PRO A 2 -7.66 19.18 -1.48
CA PRO A 2 -7.46 20.60 -1.18
C PRO A 2 -6.58 21.32 -2.21
N ALA A 3 -6.95 22.56 -2.59
CA ALA A 3 -6.24 23.36 -3.59
C ALA A 3 -4.78 23.69 -3.23
N ILE A 4 -4.38 23.54 -1.95
CA ILE A 4 -2.98 23.72 -1.54
C ILE A 4 -2.07 22.60 -2.05
N ILE A 5 -2.60 21.37 -2.19
CA ILE A 5 -1.79 20.21 -2.60
C ILE A 5 -1.39 20.32 -4.06
N SER A 6 -2.20 20.95 -4.91
CA SER A 6 -1.81 21.17 -6.31
C SER A 6 -0.55 22.02 -6.46
N ARG A 7 -0.20 22.82 -5.43
CA ARG A 7 1.03 23.63 -5.38
C ARG A 7 2.18 22.97 -4.62
N PHE A 8 1.93 21.87 -3.92
CA PHE A 8 2.98 21.14 -3.22
C PHE A 8 3.94 20.48 -4.22
N VAL A 9 5.24 20.66 -4.03
CA VAL A 9 6.30 19.99 -4.78
C VAL A 9 7.11 19.22 -3.74
N PRO A 10 7.17 17.87 -3.81
CA PRO A 10 7.94 17.08 -2.87
C PRO A 10 9.43 17.39 -3.02
N ASP A 11 10.14 17.51 -1.89
CA ASP A 11 11.60 17.60 -1.91
C ASP A 11 12.23 16.22 -2.14
N GLU A 12 13.53 16.18 -2.42
CA GLU A 12 14.27 14.94 -2.72
C GLU A 12 14.14 13.88 -1.61
N ASN A 13 14.08 14.27 -0.33
CA ASN A 13 13.93 13.35 0.81
C ASN A 13 12.48 12.86 0.99
N VAL A 14 11.53 13.43 0.26
CA VAL A 14 10.16 12.93 0.13
C VAL A 14 10.05 12.01 -1.08
N ILE A 15 10.75 12.34 -2.17
CA ILE A 15 10.79 11.53 -3.41
C ILE A 15 11.52 10.22 -3.16
N PHE A 16 12.65 10.25 -2.47
CA PHE A 16 13.48 9.10 -2.15
C PHE A 16 13.57 8.87 -0.65
N PHE A 17 13.68 7.61 -0.25
CA PHE A 17 13.96 7.24 1.12
C PHE A 17 15.40 7.64 1.48
N PRO A 18 15.62 8.45 2.54
CA PRO A 18 16.95 8.92 2.89
C PRO A 18 17.93 7.78 3.18
N ASN A 19 19.16 7.89 2.67
CA ASN A 19 20.27 6.96 2.91
C ASN A 19 20.03 5.51 2.46
N SER A 20 19.18 5.31 1.44
CA SER A 20 18.98 4.01 0.80
C SER A 20 19.97 3.77 -0.34
N THR A 21 20.48 2.54 -0.47
CA THR A 21 21.35 2.12 -1.58
C THR A 21 20.92 0.73 -2.07
N PRO A 22 20.43 0.57 -3.32
CA PRO A 22 20.13 1.66 -4.26
C PRO A 22 19.04 2.61 -3.73
N PRO A 23 18.92 3.83 -4.29
CA PRO A 23 17.88 4.77 -3.88
C PRO A 23 16.49 4.13 -3.97
N GLU A 24 15.74 4.16 -2.87
CA GLU A 24 14.35 3.68 -2.83
C GLU A 24 13.40 4.84 -3.07
N ARG A 25 12.67 4.80 -4.19
CA ARG A 25 11.67 5.80 -4.55
C ARG A 25 10.39 5.62 -3.73
N MET A 26 9.80 6.75 -3.37
CA MET A 26 8.55 6.87 -2.61
C MET A 26 7.46 7.62 -3.40
N VAL A 27 7.85 8.46 -4.35
CA VAL A 27 6.98 9.19 -5.30
C VAL A 27 7.36 8.81 -6.72
N PHE A 28 6.43 8.21 -7.46
CA PHE A 28 6.69 7.49 -8.70
C PHE A 28 6.13 8.18 -9.94
N GLU A 29 5.08 8.98 -9.83
CA GLU A 29 4.46 9.66 -10.97
C GLU A 29 5.05 11.08 -11.15
N ILE A 30 6.38 11.19 -11.17
CA ILE A 30 7.10 12.42 -11.50
C ILE A 30 7.56 12.30 -12.95
N ASP A 31 7.01 13.16 -13.81
CA ASP A 31 7.27 13.13 -15.25
C ASP A 31 8.77 13.26 -15.56
N ASP A 32 9.31 12.32 -16.34
CA ASP A 32 10.67 12.31 -16.91
C ASP A 32 11.86 12.42 -15.92
N GLU A 33 11.67 12.03 -14.65
CA GLU A 33 12.72 12.11 -13.60
C GLU A 33 13.10 10.74 -12.99
N TYR A 34 13.07 9.66 -13.78
CA TYR A 34 13.59 8.37 -13.34
C TYR A 34 15.12 8.32 -13.44
N LEU A 35 15.74 7.58 -12.52
CA LEU A 35 17.17 7.35 -12.54
C LEU A 35 17.54 6.40 -13.68
N ASP A 36 18.73 6.54 -14.26
CA ASP A 36 19.23 5.61 -15.30
C ASP A 36 19.13 4.14 -14.87
N PHE A 37 19.39 3.86 -13.59
CA PHE A 37 19.23 2.55 -12.97
C PHE A 37 17.76 2.07 -13.03
N GLU A 38 16.80 2.93 -12.73
CA GLU A 38 15.37 2.59 -12.80
C GLU A 38 14.92 2.34 -14.24
N GLU A 39 15.44 3.13 -15.19
CA GLU A 39 15.19 2.98 -16.63
C GLU A 39 15.69 1.64 -17.16
N GLU A 40 16.94 1.28 -16.84
CA GLU A 40 17.54 0.00 -17.23
C GLU A 40 16.70 -1.18 -16.71
N HIS A 41 16.32 -1.11 -15.44
CA HIS A 41 15.54 -2.17 -14.80
C HIS A 41 14.09 -2.24 -15.30
N LEU A 42 13.47 -1.11 -15.62
CA LEU A 42 12.15 -1.07 -16.25
C LEU A 42 12.19 -1.71 -17.64
N ALA A 43 13.18 -1.38 -18.47
CA ALA A 43 13.34 -1.98 -19.78
C ALA A 43 13.48 -3.52 -19.69
N ALA A 44 14.32 -4.00 -18.77
CA ALA A 44 14.46 -5.44 -18.52
C ALA A 44 13.17 -6.10 -18.00
N LEU A 45 12.39 -5.39 -17.18
CA LEU A 45 11.08 -5.89 -16.74
C LEU A 45 10.09 -5.98 -17.90
N GLU A 46 10.05 -5.00 -18.80
CA GLU A 46 9.15 -5.01 -19.97
C GLU A 46 9.44 -6.20 -20.90
N GLU A 47 10.71 -6.51 -21.15
CA GLU A 47 11.09 -7.73 -21.88
C GLU A 47 10.55 -8.99 -21.20
N ARG A 48 10.67 -9.08 -19.87
CA ARG A 48 10.14 -10.20 -19.10
C ARG A 48 8.62 -10.28 -19.07
N ILE A 49 7.92 -9.14 -19.07
CA ILE A 49 6.46 -9.11 -19.17
C ILE A 49 6.03 -9.61 -20.54
N ALA A 50 6.68 -9.16 -21.62
CA ALA A 50 6.35 -9.56 -22.99
C ALA A 50 6.48 -11.08 -23.23
N GLU A 51 7.38 -11.75 -22.52
CA GLU A 51 7.53 -13.21 -22.55
C GLU A 51 6.43 -13.97 -21.77
N ASN A 52 5.66 -13.30 -20.91
CA ASN A 52 4.64 -13.92 -20.07
C ASN A 52 3.29 -14.07 -20.79
N SER A 53 2.57 -15.16 -20.51
CA SER A 53 1.25 -15.42 -21.08
C SER A 53 0.16 -14.43 -20.63
N HIS A 54 0.38 -13.69 -19.54
CA HIS A 54 -0.54 -12.69 -18.99
C HIS A 54 -0.09 -11.25 -19.27
N SER A 55 0.76 -11.04 -20.28
CA SER A 55 1.30 -9.73 -20.64
C SER A 55 0.21 -8.69 -20.88
N ALA A 56 -0.86 -9.07 -21.59
CA ALA A 56 -1.98 -8.18 -21.89
C ALA A 56 -2.70 -7.69 -20.62
N GLU A 57 -3.00 -8.58 -19.67
CA GLU A 57 -3.65 -8.20 -18.42
C GLU A 57 -2.75 -7.36 -17.51
N ILE A 58 -1.43 -7.62 -17.56
CA ILE A 58 -0.44 -6.80 -16.87
C ILE A 58 -0.43 -5.39 -17.46
N ASP A 59 -0.33 -5.25 -18.79
CA ASP A 59 -0.25 -3.95 -19.46
C ASP A 59 -1.54 -3.13 -19.33
N GLU A 60 -2.70 -3.79 -19.19
CA GLU A 60 -3.97 -3.11 -18.92
C GLU A 60 -4.01 -2.49 -17.52
N LEU A 61 -3.47 -3.19 -16.52
CA LEU A 61 -3.59 -2.78 -15.11
C LEU A 61 -2.41 -1.93 -14.62
N PHE A 62 -1.21 -2.13 -15.16
CA PHE A 62 0.01 -1.52 -14.67
C PHE A 62 0.53 -0.45 -15.62
N ASP A 63 0.35 0.80 -15.22
CA ASP A 63 1.16 1.88 -15.79
C ASP A 63 2.63 1.74 -15.39
N ARG A 64 3.47 2.53 -16.04
CA ARG A 64 4.92 2.54 -15.85
C ARG A 64 5.34 2.79 -14.38
N ALA A 65 4.64 3.66 -13.67
CA ALA A 65 4.91 3.96 -12.26
C ALA A 65 4.60 2.75 -11.37
N ASN A 66 3.47 2.07 -11.59
CA ASN A 66 3.10 0.85 -10.88
C ASN A 66 4.00 -0.34 -11.23
N LYS A 67 4.50 -0.45 -12.47
CA LYS A 67 5.56 -1.41 -12.83
C LYS A 67 6.81 -1.17 -11.97
N LEU A 68 7.29 0.07 -11.88
CA LEU A 68 8.45 0.42 -11.05
C LEU A 68 8.21 0.15 -9.56
N ARG A 69 7.01 0.44 -9.04
CA ARG A 69 6.63 0.12 -7.64
C ARG A 69 6.76 -1.36 -7.33
N PHE A 70 6.24 -2.21 -8.22
CA PHE A 70 6.30 -3.66 -8.04
C PHE A 70 7.73 -4.17 -8.17
N LEU A 71 8.50 -3.61 -9.11
CA LEU A 71 9.90 -3.96 -9.31
C LEU A 71 10.74 -3.62 -8.08
N GLN A 72 10.67 -2.37 -7.60
CA GLN A 72 11.38 -1.93 -6.39
C GLN A 72 10.91 -2.74 -5.16
N GLY A 73 9.60 -2.91 -5.00
CA GLY A 73 9.02 -3.67 -3.88
C GLY A 73 9.31 -5.18 -3.90
N ASN A 74 9.92 -5.69 -4.99
CA ASN A 74 10.46 -7.03 -5.12
C ASN A 74 11.99 -7.03 -5.24
N HIS A 75 12.64 -5.92 -4.92
CA HIS A 75 14.08 -5.74 -4.94
C HIS A 75 14.70 -6.06 -6.30
N TYR A 76 14.05 -5.59 -7.38
CA TYR A 76 14.51 -5.72 -8.76
C TYR A 76 14.69 -7.18 -9.23
N LYS A 77 13.94 -8.11 -8.62
CA LYS A 77 13.86 -9.52 -9.05
C LYS A 77 12.77 -9.68 -10.10
N TYR A 78 13.14 -9.71 -11.38
CA TYR A 78 12.19 -9.66 -12.51
C TYR A 78 11.16 -10.79 -12.49
N ASP A 79 11.60 -12.05 -12.40
CA ASP A 79 10.69 -13.20 -12.42
C ASP A 79 9.69 -13.14 -11.26
N LYS A 80 10.17 -12.74 -10.07
CA LYS A 80 9.31 -12.58 -8.90
C LYS A 80 8.34 -11.40 -9.05
N THR A 81 8.78 -10.35 -9.74
CA THR A 81 7.96 -9.17 -10.03
C THR A 81 6.82 -9.54 -10.95
N VAL A 82 7.09 -10.22 -12.06
CA VAL A 82 6.05 -10.70 -12.99
C VAL A 82 5.09 -11.66 -12.28
N GLU A 83 5.59 -12.63 -11.50
CA GLU A 83 4.75 -13.54 -10.70
C GLU A 83 3.78 -12.75 -9.80
N ASN A 84 4.28 -11.78 -9.05
CA ASN A 84 3.45 -10.95 -8.16
C ASN A 84 2.52 -9.99 -8.91
N MET A 85 2.87 -9.53 -10.11
CA MET A 85 1.98 -8.72 -10.95
C MET A 85 0.80 -9.55 -11.44
N VAL A 86 1.03 -10.80 -11.88
CA VAL A 86 -0.03 -11.74 -12.26
C VAL A 86 -0.96 -12.00 -11.06
N GLU A 87 -0.41 -12.33 -9.89
CA GLU A 87 -1.20 -12.51 -8.67
C GLU A 87 -2.00 -11.24 -8.30
N HIS A 88 -1.45 -10.06 -8.56
CA HIS A 88 -2.12 -8.80 -8.28
C HIS A 88 -3.29 -8.51 -9.24
N VAL A 89 -3.19 -8.91 -10.52
CA VAL A 89 -4.31 -8.81 -11.47
C VAL A 89 -5.54 -9.54 -10.92
N ASP A 90 -5.36 -10.77 -10.45
CA ASP A 90 -6.44 -11.56 -9.85
C ASP A 90 -6.93 -10.95 -8.54
N PHE A 91 -6.00 -10.48 -7.71
CA PHE A 91 -6.32 -9.82 -6.45
C PHE A 91 -7.18 -8.57 -6.64
N VAL A 92 -6.88 -7.75 -7.63
CA VAL A 92 -7.63 -6.52 -7.91
C VAL A 92 -9.07 -6.84 -8.29
N LYS A 93 -9.27 -7.84 -9.17
CA LYS A 93 -10.59 -8.31 -9.59
C LYS A 93 -11.43 -8.83 -8.41
N GLN A 94 -10.78 -9.43 -7.41
CA GLN A 94 -11.46 -10.08 -6.29
C GLN A 94 -11.69 -9.17 -5.08
N ARG A 95 -10.73 -8.30 -4.73
CA ARG A 95 -10.66 -7.67 -3.39
C ARG A 95 -10.38 -6.18 -3.37
N MET A 96 -9.92 -5.56 -4.46
CA MET A 96 -9.69 -4.11 -4.53
C MET A 96 -10.89 -3.37 -5.14
N THR A 97 -12.09 -3.94 -5.01
CA THR A 97 -13.31 -3.23 -5.39
C THR A 97 -13.60 -2.14 -4.35
N CYS A 98 -14.13 -1.00 -4.79
CA CYS A 98 -14.66 0.03 -3.88
C CYS A 98 -16.09 -0.32 -3.41
N GLU A 99 -16.37 -1.61 -3.23
CA GLU A 99 -17.67 -2.14 -2.83
C GLU A 99 -17.51 -2.91 -1.52
N LEU A 100 -18.43 -2.70 -0.59
CA LEU A 100 -18.45 -3.38 0.71
C LEU A 100 -19.75 -4.17 0.83
N ASN A 101 -19.65 -5.36 1.41
CA ASN A 101 -20.81 -6.05 1.95
C ASN A 101 -21.18 -5.47 3.34
N GLU A 102 -22.30 -5.93 3.89
CA GLU A 102 -22.81 -5.47 5.19
C GLU A 102 -21.82 -5.78 6.33
N GLU A 103 -21.24 -6.99 6.37
CA GLU A 103 -20.31 -7.41 7.44
C GLU A 103 -19.04 -6.54 7.48
N ALA A 104 -18.43 -6.28 6.32
CA ALA A 104 -17.26 -5.41 6.22
C ALA A 104 -17.60 -3.95 6.57
N THR A 105 -18.81 -3.49 6.23
CA THR A 105 -19.32 -2.16 6.63
C THR A 105 -19.47 -2.05 8.14
N GLU A 106 -20.02 -3.08 8.81
CA GLU A 106 -20.10 -3.12 10.27
C GLU A 106 -18.72 -3.08 10.94
N ILE A 107 -17.72 -3.74 10.34
CA ILE A 107 -16.34 -3.70 10.84
C ILE A 107 -15.77 -2.27 10.77
N LEU A 108 -16.04 -1.53 9.70
CA LEU A 108 -15.65 -0.13 9.61
C LEU A 108 -16.38 0.74 10.64
N HIS A 109 -17.67 0.47 10.90
CA HIS A 109 -18.43 1.17 11.94
C HIS A 109 -17.91 0.91 13.37
N LYS A 110 -17.27 -0.25 13.61
CA LYS A 110 -16.54 -0.51 14.87
C LYS A 110 -15.25 0.32 14.99
N GLY A 111 -14.85 1.02 13.94
CA GLY A 111 -13.67 1.88 13.89
C GLY A 111 -12.37 1.10 13.78
N LEU A 112 -12.39 -0.13 13.26
CA LEU A 112 -11.18 -0.93 13.09
C LEU A 112 -10.18 -0.23 12.15
N PHE A 113 -10.67 0.29 11.01
CA PHE A 113 -9.90 1.02 10.02
C PHE A 113 -10.58 2.33 9.64
N TYR A 114 -9.83 3.43 9.57
CA TYR A 114 -10.32 4.70 9.04
C TYR A 114 -9.16 5.60 8.62
N THR A 115 -9.45 6.67 7.86
CA THR A 115 -8.46 7.68 7.50
C THR A 115 -8.64 8.94 8.36
N HIS A 116 -7.53 9.58 8.73
CA HIS A 116 -7.53 10.76 9.59
C HIS A 116 -6.54 11.83 9.11
N GLY A 117 -7.02 12.75 8.27
CA GLY A 117 -6.23 13.89 7.82
C GLY A 117 -5.01 13.49 6.99
N ARG A 118 -4.00 14.37 7.00
CA ARG A 118 -2.74 14.23 6.25
C ARG A 118 -1.58 14.72 7.10
N ASP A 119 -0.40 14.20 6.84
CA ASP A 119 0.82 14.70 7.46
C ASP A 119 1.35 15.98 6.78
N ARG A 120 2.52 16.46 7.22
CA ARG A 120 3.16 17.67 6.68
C ARG A 120 3.55 17.59 5.20
N ASN A 121 3.67 16.39 4.64
CA ASN A 121 3.98 16.14 3.24
C ASN A 121 2.73 15.72 2.46
N PHE A 122 1.56 16.02 3.02
CA PHE A 122 0.24 15.73 2.44
C PHE A 122 -0.07 14.24 2.24
N ARG A 123 0.68 13.33 2.85
CA ARG A 123 0.38 11.90 2.82
C ARG A 123 -0.85 11.63 3.70
N PRO A 124 -1.83 10.86 3.22
CA PRO A 124 -2.93 10.44 4.08
C PRO A 124 -2.42 9.67 5.30
N ILE A 125 -3.13 9.79 6.42
CA ILE A 125 -2.85 9.00 7.62
C ILE A 125 -3.97 7.98 7.78
N CYS A 126 -3.64 6.70 7.73
CA CYS A 126 -4.53 5.57 7.93
C CYS A 126 -4.41 5.09 9.38
N ILE A 127 -5.53 4.93 10.08
CA ILE A 127 -5.57 4.46 11.46
C ILE A 127 -6.09 3.03 11.49
N LEU A 128 -5.36 2.16 12.18
CA LEU A 128 -5.76 0.81 12.56
C LEU A 128 -5.91 0.74 14.08
N ARG A 129 -7.14 0.55 14.58
CA ARG A 129 -7.40 0.31 16.01
C ARG A 129 -7.32 -1.18 16.29
N ALA A 130 -6.10 -1.69 16.41
CA ALA A 130 -5.85 -3.13 16.49
C ALA A 130 -6.49 -3.80 17.73
N ALA A 131 -6.74 -3.04 18.81
CA ALA A 131 -7.50 -3.55 19.96
C ALA A 131 -8.91 -4.04 19.59
N VAL A 132 -9.54 -3.47 18.56
CA VAL A 132 -10.86 -3.90 18.08
C VAL A 132 -10.85 -5.38 17.68
N LEU A 133 -9.74 -5.88 17.11
CA LEU A 133 -9.56 -7.29 16.73
C LEU A 133 -9.64 -8.26 17.91
N THR A 134 -9.46 -7.76 19.13
CA THR A 134 -9.52 -8.56 20.36
C THR A 134 -10.87 -8.47 21.08
N THR A 135 -11.75 -7.55 20.63
CA THR A 135 -13.05 -7.31 21.25
C THR A 135 -14.16 -7.95 20.43
N GLY A 136 -14.88 -8.90 21.03
CA GLY A 136 -16.01 -9.57 20.39
C GLY A 136 -15.62 -10.60 19.33
N LYS A 137 -16.63 -11.11 18.61
CA LYS A 137 -16.43 -11.99 17.46
C LYS A 137 -16.29 -11.13 16.21
N ILE A 138 -15.09 -11.09 15.64
CA ILE A 138 -14.82 -10.46 14.35
C ILE A 138 -14.59 -11.56 13.33
N ASN A 139 -15.29 -11.46 12.20
CA ASN A 139 -14.96 -12.24 11.02
C ASN A 139 -13.68 -11.66 10.42
N TYR A 140 -12.58 -12.41 10.49
CA TYR A 140 -11.28 -11.95 10.03
C TYR A 140 -11.20 -11.80 8.50
N GLU A 141 -12.00 -12.56 7.76
CA GLU A 141 -12.06 -12.40 6.30
C GLU A 141 -12.66 -11.04 5.94
N GLU A 142 -13.76 -10.69 6.60
CA GLU A 142 -14.41 -9.39 6.39
C GLU A 142 -13.58 -8.24 6.95
N ALA A 143 -12.75 -8.48 7.97
CA ALA A 143 -11.78 -7.49 8.42
C ALA A 143 -10.71 -7.21 7.35
N MET A 144 -10.28 -8.23 6.60
CA MET A 144 -9.40 -8.03 5.45
C MET A 144 -10.12 -7.28 4.32
N ASN A 145 -11.36 -7.64 4.00
CA ASN A 145 -12.15 -6.95 2.96
C ASN A 145 -12.36 -5.48 3.31
N ALA A 146 -12.73 -5.18 4.55
CA ALA A 146 -12.87 -3.83 5.06
C ALA A 146 -11.56 -3.03 4.92
N TYR A 147 -10.40 -3.65 5.21
CA TYR A 147 -9.10 -3.01 5.01
C TYR A 147 -8.82 -2.72 3.54
N PHE A 148 -9.00 -3.70 2.65
CA PHE A 148 -8.69 -3.50 1.22
C PHE A 148 -9.61 -2.49 0.56
N PHE A 149 -10.86 -2.39 1.01
CA PHE A 149 -11.72 -1.26 0.65
C PHE A 149 -11.11 0.09 1.06
N VAL A 150 -10.67 0.23 2.33
CA VAL A 150 -10.05 1.49 2.80
C VAL A 150 -8.76 1.78 2.03
N ALA A 151 -7.95 0.77 1.73
CA ALA A 151 -6.74 0.91 0.92
C ALA A 151 -7.07 1.35 -0.51
N ALA A 152 -8.02 0.69 -1.19
CA ALA A 152 -8.49 1.05 -2.52
C ALA A 152 -9.05 2.47 -2.56
N TYR A 153 -9.88 2.84 -1.58
CA TYR A 153 -10.40 4.19 -1.44
C TYR A 153 -9.28 5.22 -1.24
N THR A 154 -8.28 4.90 -0.42
CA THR A 154 -7.12 5.77 -0.18
C THR A 154 -6.32 5.98 -1.45
N ILE A 155 -6.02 4.91 -2.18
CA ILE A 155 -5.28 4.97 -3.45
C ILE A 155 -6.04 5.82 -4.47
N LYS A 156 -7.33 5.57 -4.64
CA LYS A 156 -8.16 6.22 -5.66
C LYS A 156 -8.46 7.69 -5.36
N ASN A 157 -8.68 8.04 -4.09
CA ASN A 157 -9.27 9.34 -3.73
C ASN A 157 -8.37 10.24 -2.89
N LEU A 158 -7.37 9.68 -2.20
CA LEU A 158 -6.58 10.42 -1.21
C LEU A 158 -5.12 10.57 -1.62
N LEU A 159 -4.54 9.61 -2.35
CA LEU A 159 -3.23 9.79 -2.94
C LEU A 159 -3.25 10.82 -4.07
N VAL A 160 -2.11 11.45 -4.30
CA VAL A 160 -1.94 12.46 -5.35
C VAL A 160 -0.69 12.09 -6.16
N PRO A 161 -0.86 11.70 -7.44
CA PRO A 161 0.24 11.48 -8.38
C PRO A 161 1.30 12.57 -8.36
N GLY A 162 2.57 12.18 -8.39
CA GLY A 162 3.76 13.03 -8.42
C GLY A 162 4.04 13.80 -7.13
N LYS A 163 3.26 13.56 -6.06
CA LYS A 163 3.28 14.40 -4.86
C LYS A 163 3.20 13.61 -3.56
N ALA A 164 2.12 12.87 -3.39
CA ALA A 164 1.80 12.15 -2.17
C ALA A 164 1.18 10.80 -2.53
N GLU A 165 2.03 9.84 -2.89
CA GLU A 165 1.61 8.55 -3.44
C GLU A 165 1.78 7.37 -2.47
N ASN A 166 2.04 7.69 -1.21
CA ASN A 166 2.09 6.75 -0.09
C ASN A 166 1.34 7.33 1.11
N TRP A 167 1.00 6.48 2.08
CA TRP A 167 0.35 6.86 3.34
C TRP A 167 1.16 6.44 4.55
N ASP A 168 0.86 7.09 5.67
CA ASP A 168 1.37 6.70 6.98
C ASP A 168 0.30 5.90 7.72
N SER A 169 0.71 4.83 8.40
CA SER A 169 -0.19 4.01 9.19
C SER A 169 0.06 4.23 10.68
N ILE A 170 -0.97 4.55 11.43
CA ILE A 170 -0.95 4.56 12.90
C ILE A 170 -1.70 3.32 13.39
N ILE A 171 -1.02 2.48 14.15
CA ILE A 171 -1.59 1.29 14.78
C ILE A 171 -1.77 1.59 16.26
N ASP A 172 -3.00 1.89 16.65
CA ASP A 172 -3.37 2.11 18.05
C ASP A 172 -3.69 0.77 18.71
N LEU A 173 -2.83 0.37 19.66
CA LEU A 173 -3.00 -0.85 20.43
C LEU A 173 -3.87 -0.63 21.68
N ASN A 174 -4.21 0.60 22.07
CA ASN A 174 -5.03 0.88 23.25
C ASN A 174 -4.58 0.11 24.51
N ASN A 175 -3.28 0.19 24.84
CA ASN A 175 -2.63 -0.52 25.93
C ASN A 175 -2.65 -2.06 25.81
N LEU A 176 -2.81 -2.58 24.59
CA LEU A 176 -2.68 -4.00 24.30
C LEU A 176 -1.21 -4.36 24.02
N ALA A 177 -0.74 -5.48 24.57
CA ALA A 177 0.53 -6.08 24.15
C ALA A 177 0.38 -6.68 22.74
N VAL A 178 1.36 -6.48 21.86
CA VAL A 178 1.35 -6.99 20.47
C VAL A 178 1.09 -8.50 20.41
N SER A 179 1.58 -9.25 21.39
CA SER A 179 1.39 -10.70 21.52
C SER A 179 -0.07 -11.14 21.71
N ARG A 180 -0.97 -10.22 22.04
CA ARG A 180 -2.41 -10.47 22.18
C ARG A 180 -3.19 -10.35 20.88
N LEU A 181 -2.56 -9.85 19.81
CA LEU A 181 -3.19 -9.80 18.50
C LEU A 181 -3.37 -11.22 17.93
N PRO A 182 -4.41 -11.45 17.11
CA PRO A 182 -4.63 -12.75 16.49
C PRO A 182 -3.50 -13.05 15.49
N LEU A 183 -2.54 -13.88 15.91
CA LEU A 183 -1.28 -14.11 15.19
C LEU A 183 -1.50 -14.58 13.75
N LYS A 184 -2.40 -15.57 13.53
CA LYS A 184 -2.68 -16.12 12.19
C LYS A 184 -3.21 -15.04 11.24
N PHE A 185 -4.19 -14.26 11.71
CA PHE A 185 -4.74 -13.13 10.95
C PHE A 185 -3.66 -12.10 10.67
N THR A 186 -2.87 -11.70 11.68
CA THR A 186 -1.84 -10.67 11.56
C THR A 186 -0.78 -11.06 10.51
N ILE A 187 -0.33 -12.32 10.52
CA ILE A 187 0.63 -12.83 9.53
C ILE A 187 0.01 -12.79 8.12
N GLN A 188 -1.22 -13.25 7.95
CA GLN A 188 -1.91 -13.24 6.66
C GLN A 188 -2.12 -11.82 6.13
N PHE A 189 -2.56 -10.92 7.00
CA PHE A 189 -2.77 -9.51 6.71
C PHE A 189 -1.50 -8.83 6.20
N VAL A 190 -0.38 -8.98 6.93
CA VAL A 190 0.92 -8.44 6.53
C VAL A 190 1.38 -9.03 5.19
N LYS A 191 1.21 -10.33 4.97
CA LYS A 191 1.57 -10.98 3.70
C LYS A 191 0.81 -10.39 2.51
N LEU A 192 -0.51 -10.24 2.62
CA LEU A 192 -1.31 -9.67 1.53
C LEU A 192 -0.96 -8.20 1.27
N MET A 193 -0.73 -7.42 2.33
CA MET A 193 -0.24 -6.04 2.18
C MET A 193 1.10 -5.98 1.46
N GLN A 194 2.06 -6.81 1.87
CA GLN A 194 3.38 -6.87 1.26
C GLN A 194 3.35 -7.36 -0.19
N ALA A 195 2.36 -8.16 -0.58
CA ALA A 195 2.20 -8.64 -1.95
C ALA A 195 1.55 -7.58 -2.86
N HIS A 196 0.49 -6.91 -2.39
CA HIS A 196 -0.40 -6.14 -3.26
C HIS A 196 -0.37 -4.61 -3.06
N LEU A 197 0.25 -4.12 -1.98
CA LEU A 197 0.34 -2.68 -1.67
C LEU A 197 1.79 -2.20 -1.68
N LYS A 198 2.59 -2.72 -2.63
CA LYS A 198 4.02 -2.43 -2.80
C LYS A 198 4.28 -0.91 -2.84
N CYS A 199 5.20 -0.46 -1.99
CA CYS A 199 5.62 0.95 -1.90
C CYS A 199 4.50 1.97 -1.62
N ARG A 200 3.34 1.53 -1.11
CA ARG A 200 2.20 2.41 -0.79
C ARG A 200 2.10 2.76 0.70
N SER A 201 2.50 1.86 1.60
CA SER A 201 2.60 2.15 3.03
C SER A 201 4.02 2.59 3.36
N ARG A 202 4.21 3.83 3.78
CA ARG A 202 5.54 4.38 4.10
C ARG A 202 6.04 3.93 5.45
N CYS A 203 5.23 4.10 6.49
CA CYS A 203 5.63 3.74 7.85
C CYS A 203 4.46 3.23 8.69
N PHE A 204 4.80 2.46 9.72
CA PHE A 204 3.89 2.05 10.78
C PHE A 204 4.35 2.70 12.08
N ILE A 205 3.45 3.46 12.71
CA ILE A 205 3.65 4.07 14.02
C ILE A 205 2.78 3.30 15.01
N LEU A 206 3.41 2.59 15.94
CA LEU A 206 2.68 1.91 17.01
C LEU A 206 2.40 2.90 18.15
N LEU A 207 1.14 3.04 18.55
CA LEU A 207 0.73 3.89 19.67
C LEU A 207 0.13 3.05 20.80
N ASN A 208 0.27 3.57 22.02
CA ASN A 208 -0.29 2.97 23.24
C ASN A 208 0.07 1.49 23.39
N VAL A 209 1.34 1.15 23.14
CA VAL A 209 1.83 -0.22 23.29
C VAL A 209 2.12 -0.49 24.77
N THR A 210 1.54 -1.56 25.31
CA THR A 210 1.94 -2.04 26.64
C THR A 210 3.15 -2.96 26.51
N MET A 211 4.20 -2.70 27.29
CA MET A 211 5.31 -3.62 27.44
C MET A 211 4.81 -4.88 28.14
N ALA A 212 5.08 -6.03 27.52
CA ALA A 212 4.64 -7.34 28.00
C ALA A 212 5.15 -7.67 29.41
#